data_AF-A0A9X7DZR7-F1
#
_entry.id   AF-A0A9X7DZR7-F1
#
_cell.length_a   1.000
_cell.length_b   1.000
_cell.length_c   1.000
_cell.angle_alpha   90.00
_cell.angle_beta   90.00
_cell.angle_gamma   90.00
#
_symmetry.space_group_name_H-M   'P 1'
#
loop_
_entity.id
_entity.type
_entity.pdbx_description
1 polymer ?
#
loop_
_entity_poly.entity_id
_entity_poly.type
_entity_poly.pdbx_seq_one_letter_code
_entity_poly.pdbx_strand_id
1 'polypeptide(L)'
;MEKNIFKWKHYQPAIIVLVLRWYLRYNLILRDLVEMLEERGLSLAHTTIMRWVHQYGPELNERIRKHLKKTNDSWRVDETYIKIKGENMYLYRAIDSERNTIDFYLSSKRDAKDAKRFLKKALVSCHATGPRSITADGDKA
;
A
#
# COMPACT_ATOMS: atom_id res chain seq x y z
N MET A 1 -6.31 -24.83 -7.70
CA MET A 1 -7.22 -24.63 -6.54
C MET A 1 -6.82 -23.34 -5.85
N GLU A 2 -7.68 -22.33 -5.83
CA GLU A 2 -7.41 -21.10 -5.08
C GLU A 2 -7.31 -21.42 -3.58
N LYS A 3 -6.22 -21.02 -2.94
CA LYS A 3 -6.03 -21.20 -1.50
C LYS A 3 -7.02 -20.31 -0.76
N ASN A 4 -7.93 -20.92 0.02
CA ASN A 4 -8.81 -20.15 0.91
C ASN A 4 -7.99 -19.55 2.07
N ILE A 5 -7.63 -18.27 1.95
CA ILE A 5 -6.83 -17.52 2.94
C ILE A 5 -7.60 -17.22 4.24
N PHE A 6 -8.91 -17.43 4.26
CA PHE A 6 -9.78 -17.21 5.41
C PHE A 6 -10.17 -18.51 6.13
N LYS A 7 -9.54 -19.64 5.78
CA LYS A 7 -9.75 -20.91 6.47
C LYS A 7 -9.49 -20.74 7.97
N TRP A 8 -10.39 -21.29 8.79
CA TRP A 8 -10.33 -21.25 10.26
C TRP A 8 -10.49 -19.87 10.90
N LYS A 9 -11.06 -18.89 10.19
CA LYS A 9 -11.36 -17.59 10.78
C LYS A 9 -12.72 -17.62 11.48
N HIS A 10 -12.75 -17.07 12.69
CA HIS A 10 -13.97 -16.92 13.48
C HIS A 10 -15.00 -16.01 12.81
N TYR A 11 -14.53 -14.96 12.13
CA TYR A 11 -15.37 -13.99 11.44
C TYR A 11 -15.53 -14.36 9.97
N GLN A 12 -16.72 -14.05 9.43
CA GLN A 12 -17.00 -14.26 8.02
C GLN A 12 -15.99 -13.51 7.12
N PRO A 13 -15.50 -14.13 6.03
CA PRO A 13 -14.55 -13.50 5.12
C PRO A 13 -14.98 -12.12 4.62
N ALA A 14 -16.28 -11.93 4.36
CA ALA A 14 -16.84 -10.66 3.91
C ALA A 14 -16.62 -9.51 4.92
N ILE A 15 -16.78 -9.79 6.22
CA ILE A 15 -16.52 -8.80 7.28
C ILE A 15 -15.04 -8.45 7.33
N ILE A 16 -14.15 -9.45 7.27
CA ILE A 16 -12.70 -9.23 7.28
C ILE A 16 -12.29 -8.34 6.11
N VAL A 17 -12.76 -8.67 4.88
CA VAL A 17 -12.46 -7.89 3.68
C VAL A 17 -13.03 -6.48 3.75
N LEU A 18 -14.24 -6.29 4.27
CA LEU A 18 -14.87 -4.98 4.42
C LEU A 18 -14.06 -4.07 5.35
N VAL A 19 -13.65 -4.58 6.51
CA VAL A 19 -12.85 -3.84 7.49
C VAL A 19 -11.47 -3.50 6.93
N LEU A 20 -10.82 -4.45 6.26
CA LEU A 20 -9.53 -4.21 5.59
C LEU A 20 -9.66 -3.13 4.51
N ARG A 21 -10.73 -3.18 3.71
CA ARG A 21 -11.02 -2.16 2.71
C ARG A 21 -11.18 -0.79 3.35
N TRP A 22 -11.94 -0.67 4.44
CA TRP A 22 -12.11 0.60 5.14
C TRP A 22 -10.79 1.14 5.69
N TYR A 23 -10.01 0.30 6.37
CA TYR A 23 -8.71 0.69 6.92
C TYR A 23 -7.72 1.13 5.83
N LEU A 24 -7.67 0.44 4.70
CA LEU A 24 -6.70 0.71 3.63
C LEU A 24 -7.13 1.85 2.69
N ARG A 25 -8.42 2.20 2.65
CA ARG A 25 -8.99 3.22 1.74
C ARG A 25 -9.13 4.58 2.41
N TYR A 26 -9.51 4.59 3.68
CA TYR A 26 -9.91 5.80 4.40
C TYR A 26 -8.94 6.11 5.54
N ASN A 27 -8.89 7.36 5.96
CA ASN A 27 -8.07 7.80 7.10
C ASN A 27 -8.74 7.49 8.43
N LEU A 28 -9.08 6.22 8.65
CA LEU A 28 -9.72 5.71 9.87
C LEU A 28 -8.67 5.08 10.78
N ILE A 29 -8.71 5.44 12.06
CA ILE A 29 -7.90 4.74 13.06
C ILE A 29 -8.59 3.43 13.47
N LEU A 30 -7.83 2.50 14.05
CA LEU A 30 -8.38 1.20 14.45
C LEU A 30 -9.54 1.32 15.46
N ARG A 31 -9.59 2.40 16.25
CA ARG A 31 -10.69 2.64 17.20
C ARG A 31 -11.98 3.01 16.48
N ASP A 32 -11.92 3.89 15.49
CA ASP A 32 -13.08 4.24 14.65
C ASP A 32 -13.71 2.99 14.03
N LEU A 33 -12.86 2.07 13.54
CA LEU A 33 -13.36 0.82 12.96
C LEU A 33 -14.04 -0.09 13.99
N VAL A 34 -13.53 -0.14 15.22
CA VAL A 34 -14.17 -0.90 16.31
C VAL A 34 -15.54 -0.31 16.62
N GLU A 35 -15.62 1.00 16.80
CA GLU A 35 -16.89 1.72 17.06
C GLU A 35 -17.91 1.48 15.93
N MET A 36 -17.49 1.64 14.66
CA MET A 36 -18.34 1.36 13.51
C MET A 36 -18.84 -0.09 13.43
N LEU A 37 -18.08 -1.05 13.97
CA LEU A 37 -18.46 -2.46 14.00
C LEU A 37 -19.39 -2.76 15.18
N GLU A 38 -19.19 -2.10 16.32
CA GLU A 38 -20.06 -2.16 17.49
C GLU A 38 -21.47 -1.65 17.18
N GLU A 39 -21.60 -0.55 16.43
CA GLU A 39 -22.89 -0.05 15.91
C GLU A 39 -23.66 -1.10 15.07
N ARG A 40 -22.93 -2.07 14.49
CA ARG A 40 -23.46 -3.17 13.68
C ARG A 40 -23.61 -4.48 14.47
N GLY A 41 -23.45 -4.43 15.80
CA GLY A 41 -23.55 -5.59 16.69
C GLY A 41 -22.33 -6.51 16.69
N LEU A 42 -21.18 -6.05 16.18
CA LEU A 42 -19.94 -6.84 16.12
C LEU A 42 -18.93 -6.30 17.14
N SER A 43 -18.79 -6.99 18.28
CA SER A 43 -17.79 -6.65 19.29
C SER A 43 -16.44 -7.31 18.98
N LEU A 44 -15.40 -6.49 18.80
CA LEU A 44 -14.05 -6.95 18.44
C LEU A 44 -12.99 -5.98 18.91
N ALA A 45 -11.87 -6.52 19.38
CA ALA A 45 -10.73 -5.70 19.79
C ALA A 45 -10.02 -5.08 18.57
N HIS A 46 -9.51 -3.86 18.72
CA HIS A 46 -8.68 -3.20 17.70
C HIS A 46 -7.45 -4.04 17.27
N THR A 47 -6.92 -4.86 18.18
CA THR A 47 -5.80 -5.78 17.91
C THR A 47 -6.18 -6.90 16.96
N THR A 48 -7.45 -7.30 16.91
CA THR A 48 -7.97 -8.26 15.91
C THR A 48 -7.88 -7.67 14.52
N ILE A 49 -8.30 -6.41 14.35
CA ILE A 49 -8.19 -5.69 13.07
C ILE A 49 -6.72 -5.53 12.68
N MET A 50 -5.86 -5.12 13.62
CA MET A 50 -4.42 -4.99 13.37
C MET A 50 -3.80 -6.31 12.85
N ARG A 51 -4.16 -7.44 13.47
CA ARG A 51 -3.71 -8.77 13.03
C ARG A 51 -4.20 -9.10 11.62
N TRP A 52 -5.44 -8.75 11.27
CA TRP A 52 -5.92 -8.90 9.90
C TRP A 52 -5.14 -8.04 8.91
N VAL A 53 -4.86 -6.78 9.24
CA VAL A 53 -4.07 -5.88 8.36
C VAL A 53 -2.69 -6.46 8.10
N HIS A 54 -2.00 -6.94 9.13
CA HIS A 54 -0.68 -7.55 8.98
C HIS A 54 -0.74 -8.85 8.18
N GLN A 55 -1.75 -9.69 8.42
CA GLN A 55 -1.87 -10.99 7.76
C GLN A 55 -2.27 -10.87 6.28
N TYR A 56 -3.25 -10.01 5.99
CA TYR A 56 -3.92 -9.97 4.69
C TYR A 56 -3.52 -8.79 3.82
N GLY A 57 -2.95 -7.72 4.40
CA GLY A 57 -2.50 -6.54 3.65
C GLY A 57 -1.56 -6.88 2.49
N PRO A 58 -0.48 -7.66 2.69
CA PRO A 58 0.43 -8.06 1.61
C PRO A 58 -0.27 -8.84 0.49
N GLU A 59 -1.10 -9.83 0.84
CA GLU A 59 -1.85 -10.66 -0.10
C GLU A 59 -2.85 -9.82 -0.92
N LEU A 60 -3.60 -8.93 -0.27
CA LEU A 60 -4.52 -8.02 -0.93
C LEU A 60 -3.79 -7.08 -1.89
N ASN A 61 -2.65 -6.52 -1.47
CA ASN A 61 -1.83 -5.66 -2.31
C ASN A 61 -1.34 -6.40 -3.57
N GLU A 62 -0.89 -7.65 -3.45
CA GLU A 62 -0.45 -8.46 -4.60
C GLU A 62 -1.61 -8.74 -5.57
N ARG A 63 -2.79 -9.10 -5.07
CA ARG A 63 -3.97 -9.37 -5.90
C ARG A 63 -4.50 -8.10 -6.57
N ILE A 64 -4.53 -6.97 -5.86
CA ILE A 64 -5.05 -5.69 -6.38
C ILE A 64 -4.16 -5.12 -7.48
N ARG A 65 -2.84 -5.33 -7.44
CA ARG A 65 -1.91 -4.81 -8.47
C ARG A 65 -2.31 -5.17 -9.90
N LYS A 66 -2.81 -6.38 -10.13
CA LYS A 66 -3.29 -6.85 -11.45
C LYS A 66 -4.54 -6.12 -11.95
N HIS A 67 -5.27 -5.48 -11.03
CA HIS A 67 -6.51 -4.77 -11.30
C HIS A 67 -6.32 -3.23 -11.28
N LEU A 68 -5.09 -2.76 -11.04
CA LEU A 68 -4.78 -1.35 -11.16
C LEU A 68 -4.85 -0.92 -12.63
N LYS A 69 -5.19 0.35 -12.86
CA LYS A 69 -5.15 0.93 -14.20
C LYS A 69 -3.74 0.80 -14.76
N LYS A 70 -3.64 0.45 -16.04
CA LYS A 70 -2.36 0.51 -16.76
C LYS A 70 -1.87 1.95 -16.73
N THR A 71 -0.60 2.11 -16.40
CA THR A 71 0.08 3.41 -16.41
C THR A 71 0.66 3.71 -17.79
N ASN A 72 0.97 4.97 -18.08
CA ASN A 72 1.67 5.35 -19.31
C ASN A 72 3.20 5.34 -19.19
N ASP A 73 3.88 5.73 -20.26
CA ASP A 73 5.34 5.71 -20.43
C ASP A 73 6.05 6.98 -19.91
N SER A 74 5.32 7.92 -19.30
CA SER A 74 5.86 9.17 -18.76
C SER A 74 5.74 9.20 -17.24
N TRP A 75 6.86 8.91 -16.57
CA TRP A 75 6.90 8.73 -15.12
C TRP A 75 7.36 9.99 -14.41
N ARG A 76 6.74 10.27 -13.27
CA ARG A 76 7.17 11.28 -12.29
C ARG A 76 7.53 10.56 -11.00
N VAL A 77 8.77 10.76 -10.56
CA VAL A 77 9.34 10.17 -9.36
C VAL A 77 9.59 11.26 -8.34
N ASP A 78 9.21 10.98 -7.11
CA ASP A 78 9.21 11.92 -6.00
C ASP A 78 9.75 11.23 -4.74
N GLU A 79 10.43 11.99 -3.89
CA GLU A 79 10.97 11.55 -2.61
C GLU A 79 10.49 12.51 -1.52
N THR A 80 9.81 11.97 -0.51
CA THR A 80 9.39 12.73 0.66
C THR A 80 9.80 11.99 1.93
N TYR A 81 9.97 12.70 3.04
CA TYR A 81 10.16 12.05 4.34
C TYR A 81 8.81 11.98 5.10
N ILE A 82 8.62 10.90 5.86
CA ILE A 82 7.49 10.71 6.77
C ILE A 82 8.00 10.22 8.12
N LYS A 83 7.33 10.63 9.21
CA LYS A 83 7.72 10.22 10.56
C LYS A 83 7.00 8.95 10.99
N ILE A 84 7.74 7.89 11.28
CA ILE A 84 7.19 6.60 11.75
C ILE A 84 7.82 6.27 13.09
N LYS A 85 6.98 6.12 14.13
CA LYS A 85 7.43 5.83 15.51
C LYS A 85 8.52 6.78 16.03
N GLY A 86 8.50 8.04 15.60
CA GLY A 86 9.47 9.05 16.00
C GLY A 86 10.68 9.21 15.07
N GLU A 87 10.89 8.27 14.14
CA GLU A 87 12.01 8.29 13.19
C GLU A 87 11.57 8.82 11.82
N ASN A 88 12.42 9.62 11.18
CA ASN A 88 12.19 10.05 9.80
C ASN A 88 12.56 8.93 8.84
N MET A 89 11.64 8.61 7.93
CA MET A 89 11.79 7.58 6.90
C MET A 89 11.56 8.21 5.53
N TYR A 90 12.30 7.78 4.51
CA TYR A 90 12.21 8.28 3.14
C TYR A 90 11.23 7.42 2.34
N LEU A 91 10.20 8.05 1.81
CA LEU A 91 9.18 7.47 0.95
C LEU A 91 9.44 7.90 -0.50
N TYR A 92 9.84 6.93 -1.30
CA TYR A 92 9.93 7.04 -2.74
C TYR A 92 8.57 6.72 -3.37
N ARG A 93 8.13 7.54 -4.31
CA ARG A 93 6.86 7.36 -5.05
C ARG A 93 7.08 7.57 -6.54
N ALA A 94 6.42 6.74 -7.34
CA ALA A 94 6.33 6.90 -8.79
C ALA A 94 4.87 6.93 -9.22
N ILE A 95 4.53 7.92 -10.03
CA ILE A 95 3.24 8.07 -10.68
C ILE A 95 3.45 8.32 -12.17
N ASP A 96 2.45 8.05 -12.99
CA ASP A 96 2.48 8.38 -14.40
C ASP A 96 2.00 9.81 -14.68
N SER A 97 1.93 10.19 -15.95
CA SER A 97 1.55 11.55 -16.30
C SER A 97 0.09 11.90 -15.98
N GLU A 98 -0.77 10.88 -15.87
CA GLU A 98 -2.20 10.94 -15.52
C GLU A 98 -2.46 10.75 -14.01
N ARG A 99 -1.39 10.70 -13.20
CA ARG A 99 -1.44 10.50 -11.74
C ARG A 99 -1.86 9.09 -11.31
N ASN A 100 -1.80 8.10 -12.20
CA ASN A 100 -1.92 6.70 -11.81
C ASN A 100 -0.65 6.25 -11.08
N THR A 101 -0.82 5.56 -9.95
CA THR A 101 0.30 5.07 -9.14
C THR A 101 1.03 3.92 -9.84
N ILE A 102 2.34 4.04 -9.97
CA ILE A 102 3.22 2.96 -10.41
C ILE A 102 3.64 2.12 -9.20
N ASP A 103 4.39 2.70 -8.26
CA ASP A 103 4.79 2.02 -7.03
C ASP A 103 5.27 3.01 -5.95
N PHE A 104 5.48 2.47 -4.75
CA PHE A 104 6.10 3.15 -3.61
C PHE A 104 7.18 2.28 -2.98
N TYR A 105 8.15 2.91 -2.32
CA TYR A 105 9.16 2.21 -1.52
C TYR A 105 9.56 3.08 -0.34
N LEU A 106 9.66 2.46 0.83
CA LEU A 106 10.02 3.12 2.08
C LEU A 106 11.41 2.64 2.51
N SER A 107 12.29 3.57 2.83
CA SER A 107 13.61 3.30 3.40
C SER A 107 13.86 4.16 4.64
N SER A 108 14.71 3.68 5.54
CA SER A 108 15.26 4.49 6.63
C SER A 108 16.40 5.40 6.17
N LYS A 109 16.92 5.23 4.95
CA LYS A 109 18.06 5.98 4.40
C LYS A 109 17.69 6.67 3.10
N ARG A 110 18.24 7.86 2.90
CA ARG A 110 18.26 8.58 1.63
C ARG A 110 19.56 8.25 0.93
N ASP A 111 19.55 7.22 0.09
CA ASP A 111 20.73 6.86 -0.68
C ASP A 111 20.39 6.37 -2.11
N ALA A 112 21.39 6.48 -2.99
CA ALA A 112 21.24 6.06 -4.38
C ALA A 112 20.97 4.56 -4.53
N LYS A 113 21.32 3.74 -3.54
CA LYS A 113 21.09 2.28 -3.57
C LYS A 113 19.62 1.96 -3.38
N ASP A 114 18.95 2.63 -2.44
CA ASP A 114 17.53 2.52 -2.18
C ASP A 114 16.70 3.14 -3.30
N ALA A 115 17.11 4.30 -3.84
CA ALA A 115 16.50 4.87 -5.04
C ALA A 115 16.58 3.90 -6.24
N LYS A 116 17.74 3.27 -6.46
CA LYS A 116 17.91 2.25 -7.51
C LYS A 116 17.05 1.01 -7.26
N ARG A 117 16.92 0.57 -6.01
CA ARG A 117 16.07 -0.57 -5.63
C ARG A 117 14.60 -0.25 -5.88
N PHE A 118 14.17 0.97 -5.56
CA PHE A 118 12.83 1.45 -5.86
C PHE A 118 12.55 1.43 -7.37
N LEU A 119 13.43 2.02 -8.19
CA LEU A 119 13.25 2.05 -9.65
C LEU A 119 13.19 0.63 -10.24
N LYS A 120 14.07 -0.28 -9.80
CA LYS A 120 14.01 -1.69 -10.22
C LYS A 120 12.67 -2.34 -9.89
N LYS A 121 12.13 -2.09 -8.70
CA LYS A 121 10.81 -2.59 -8.28
C LYS A 121 9.70 -2.01 -9.14
N ALA A 122 9.73 -0.71 -9.42
CA ALA A 122 8.74 -0.02 -10.24
C ALA A 122 8.72 -0.56 -11.69
N LEU A 123 9.91 -0.79 -12.28
CA LEU A 123 10.07 -1.32 -13.65
C LEU A 123 9.49 -2.71 -13.86
N VAL A 124 9.42 -3.54 -12.81
CA VAL A 124 8.86 -4.90 -12.89
C VAL A 124 7.39 -4.97 -12.48
N SER A 125 6.74 -3.82 -12.21
CA SER A 125 5.34 -3.81 -11.79
C SER A 125 4.43 -4.21 -12.95
N CYS A 126 3.49 -5.13 -12.71
CA CYS A 126 2.68 -5.75 -13.77
C CYS A 126 1.72 -4.80 -14.49
N HIS A 127 1.30 -3.71 -13.84
CA HIS A 127 0.46 -2.67 -14.40
C HIS A 127 1.27 -1.47 -14.94
N ALA A 128 2.59 -1.52 -14.83
CA ALA A 128 3.47 -0.46 -15.28
C ALA A 128 3.86 -0.62 -16.75
N THR A 129 3.69 0.44 -17.54
CA THR A 129 4.29 0.50 -18.88
C THR A 129 5.71 1.03 -18.77
N GLY A 130 6.65 0.39 -19.46
CA GLY A 130 8.06 0.78 -19.43
C GLY A 130 8.24 2.27 -19.76
N PRO A 131 9.02 3.02 -18.95
CA PRO A 131 9.11 4.46 -19.12
C PRO A 131 9.93 4.82 -20.35
N ARG A 132 9.39 5.70 -21.19
CA ARG A 132 10.13 6.48 -22.19
C ARG A 132 10.83 7.67 -21.54
N SER A 133 10.24 8.22 -20.47
CA SER A 133 10.78 9.37 -19.74
C SER A 133 10.54 9.21 -18.24
N ILE A 134 11.53 9.61 -17.44
CA ILE A 134 11.42 9.70 -15.99
C ILE A 134 11.81 11.12 -15.60
N THR A 135 10.86 11.84 -14.99
CA THR A 135 11.10 13.15 -14.39
C THR A 135 11.20 13.00 -12.89
N ALA A 136 12.21 13.58 -12.27
CA ALA A 136 12.34 13.65 -10.83
C ALA A 136 12.66 15.10 -10.45
N ASP A 137 11.99 15.62 -9.42
CA ASP A 137 12.33 16.93 -8.88
C ASP A 137 13.62 16.81 -8.09
N GLY A 138 14.65 17.48 -8.61
CA GLY A 138 16.02 17.31 -8.17
C GLY A 138 16.34 18.15 -6.94
N ASP A 139 16.13 17.60 -5.75
CA ASP A 139 16.94 17.97 -4.60
C ASP A 139 18.18 17.08 -4.59
N LYS A 140 19.38 17.70 -4.65
CA LYS A 140 20.65 16.97 -4.60
C LYS A 140 20.64 16.01 -3.41
N ALA A 141 20.81 14.72 -3.69
CA ALA A 141 21.04 13.69 -2.68
C ALA A 141 22.39 13.92 -2.01
#